data_AF-A0A1F6TZZ5-F1
#
_entry.id   AF-A0A1F6TZZ5-F1
#
_cell.length_a   1.000
_cell.length_b   1.000
_cell.length_c   1.000
_cell.angle_alpha   90.00
_cell.angle_beta   90.00
_cell.angle_gamma   90.00
#
_symmetry.space_group_name_H-M   'P 1'
#
loop_
_entity.id
_entity.type
_entity.pdbx_description
1 polymer ?
#
loop_
_entity_poly.entity_id
_entity_poly.type
_entity_poly.pdbx_seq_one_letter_code
_entity_poly.pdbx_strand_id
1 'polypeptide(L)'
;YVLGDTPPGDLNQVAGKVRQALASRGFEVVGSYAPYPGAIVICATNQELKAAAAKAKNGGFGVAQRVAVTEAKGKLQVSYVNPEYLGIAYGLGKLEGVSAALKTALGANKTFGSKGIPAEKLGPGEYHYGMLMPYFQDVDLLRDYPDYKTAVETVEKNLAAGAGGTVRVYRIDLPGKEVSVFGVGIPTGAIDGPGKGDKDTDKEIMDIVDWQELRHTAFLPYELMVTGGRIIALRGRYRIALHFPDTTMTGAHGFTKITTAPFGIMVALEAASGFKRDLPTRNE
;
A
#
# COMPACT_ATOMS: atom_id res chain seq x y z
N TYR A 1 -7.38 1.42 10.73
CA TYR A 1 -6.02 1.25 11.28
C TYR A 1 -6.09 0.94 12.75
N VAL A 2 -4.97 0.50 13.34
CA VAL A 2 -4.81 0.28 14.78
C VAL A 2 -3.61 1.07 15.27
N LEU A 3 -3.80 1.85 16.34
CA LEU A 3 -2.74 2.57 17.01
C LEU A 3 -2.06 1.62 17.99
N GLY A 4 -0.75 1.48 17.85
CA GLY A 4 0.09 0.70 18.75
C GLY A 4 0.73 1.52 19.85
N ASP A 5 1.60 0.86 20.60
CA ASP A 5 2.50 1.46 21.57
C ASP A 5 3.63 2.19 20.86
N THR A 6 3.92 3.40 21.30
CA THR A 6 5.05 4.18 20.79
C THR A 6 6.18 4.09 21.81
N PRO A 7 7.22 3.26 21.57
CA PRO A 7 8.35 3.19 22.47
C PRO A 7 9.12 4.52 22.47
N PRO A 8 9.90 4.83 23.52
CA PRO A 8 10.70 6.04 23.56
C PRO A 8 11.83 5.98 22.52
N GLY A 9 12.21 7.13 21.97
CA GLY A 9 13.32 7.30 21.04
C GLY A 9 13.00 8.24 19.89
N ASP A 10 13.99 8.49 19.03
CA ASP A 10 13.78 9.17 17.76
C ASP A 10 13.13 8.24 16.71
N LEU A 11 12.78 8.81 15.55
CA LEU A 11 12.10 8.11 14.46
C LEU A 11 12.80 6.79 14.06
N ASN A 12 14.12 6.81 13.92
CA ASN A 12 14.89 5.65 13.48
C ASN A 12 15.01 4.61 14.58
N GLN A 13 15.22 5.04 15.82
CA GLN A 13 15.24 4.16 16.99
C GLN A 13 13.91 3.44 17.18
N VAL A 14 12.78 4.17 17.08
CA VAL A 14 11.45 3.58 17.18
C VAL A 14 11.20 2.60 16.04
N ALA A 15 11.55 2.97 14.79
CA ALA A 15 11.44 2.06 13.66
C ALA A 15 12.30 0.79 13.84
N GLY A 16 13.50 0.89 14.43
CA GLY A 16 14.34 -0.25 14.78
C GLY A 16 13.65 -1.19 15.78
N LYS A 17 13.07 -0.64 16.86
CA LYS A 17 12.31 -1.39 17.86
C LYS A 17 11.08 -2.08 17.27
N VAL A 18 10.35 -1.41 16.38
CA VAL A 18 9.19 -1.99 15.69
C VAL A 18 9.61 -3.20 14.83
N ARG A 19 10.70 -3.11 14.06
CA ARG A 19 11.21 -4.24 13.27
C ARG A 19 11.55 -5.44 14.15
N GLN A 20 12.23 -5.22 15.27
CA GLN A 20 12.59 -6.27 16.23
C GLN A 20 11.35 -6.90 16.86
N ALA A 21 10.38 -6.08 17.27
CA ALA A 21 9.13 -6.55 17.87
C ALA A 21 8.33 -7.42 16.88
N LEU A 22 8.23 -7.02 15.61
CA LEU A 22 7.62 -7.82 14.55
C LEU A 22 8.34 -9.17 14.38
N ALA A 23 9.67 -9.14 14.23
CA ALA A 23 10.46 -10.35 14.07
C ALA A 23 10.30 -11.34 15.23
N SER A 24 10.25 -10.83 16.47
CA SER A 24 10.02 -11.66 17.68
C SER A 24 8.66 -12.37 17.70
N ARG A 25 7.71 -11.95 16.85
CA ARG A 25 6.37 -12.54 16.70
C ARG A 25 6.17 -13.27 15.37
N GLY A 26 7.27 -13.69 14.73
CA GLY A 26 7.22 -14.54 13.54
C GLY A 26 6.90 -13.79 12.24
N PHE A 27 7.00 -12.45 12.25
CA PHE A 27 6.96 -11.68 11.02
C PHE A 27 8.35 -11.61 10.37
N GLU A 28 8.39 -11.81 9.06
CA GLU A 28 9.51 -11.50 8.20
C GLU A 28 9.40 -10.04 7.76
N VAL A 29 10.34 -9.18 8.16
CA VAL A 29 10.41 -7.80 7.65
C VAL A 29 11.01 -7.83 6.25
N VAL A 30 10.19 -7.52 5.24
CA VAL A 30 10.55 -7.67 3.82
C VAL A 30 11.01 -6.36 3.17
N GLY A 31 10.80 -5.24 3.86
CA GLY A 31 11.15 -3.93 3.33
C GLY A 31 10.79 -2.80 4.27
N SER A 32 11.39 -1.65 4.04
CA SER A 32 10.99 -0.41 4.67
C SER A 32 11.45 0.78 3.85
N TYR A 33 10.72 1.88 3.88
CA TYR A 33 11.10 3.11 3.21
C TYR A 33 10.53 4.34 3.91
N ALA A 34 11.08 5.51 3.58
CA ALA A 34 10.60 6.79 4.06
C ALA A 34 9.89 7.52 2.90
N PRO A 35 8.54 7.54 2.85
CA PRO A 35 7.81 8.19 1.77
C PRO A 35 7.96 9.72 1.78
N TYR A 36 8.20 10.29 2.96
CA TYR A 36 8.43 11.72 3.17
C TYR A 36 9.12 11.93 4.54
N PRO A 37 9.73 13.10 4.80
CA PRO A 37 10.37 13.39 6.07
C PRO A 37 9.44 13.17 7.27
N GLY A 38 9.96 12.57 8.34
CA GLY A 38 9.18 12.27 9.54
C GLY A 38 8.35 10.98 9.47
N ALA A 39 8.39 10.23 8.36
CA ALA A 39 7.66 8.97 8.21
C ALA A 39 8.55 7.80 7.77
N ILE A 40 8.34 6.65 8.39
CA ILE A 40 8.92 5.37 7.99
C ILE A 40 7.79 4.35 7.90
N VAL A 41 7.66 3.69 6.75
CA VAL A 41 6.79 2.52 6.57
C VAL A 41 7.66 1.27 6.61
N ILE A 42 7.25 0.29 7.41
CA ILE A 42 7.83 -1.04 7.54
C ILE A 42 6.81 -2.05 7.00
N CYS A 43 7.24 -2.86 6.04
CA CYS A 43 6.43 -3.91 5.44
C CYS A 43 6.93 -5.26 5.95
N ALA A 44 6.01 -6.09 6.42
CA ALA A 44 6.31 -7.41 6.93
C ALA A 44 5.29 -8.44 6.46
N THR A 45 5.67 -9.71 6.41
CA THR A 45 4.78 -10.81 6.07
C THR A 45 4.96 -11.96 7.06
N ASN A 46 4.09 -12.96 7.03
CA ASN A 46 4.24 -14.18 7.80
C ASN A 46 3.57 -15.36 7.07
N GLN A 47 3.66 -16.56 7.64
CA GLN A 47 3.11 -17.76 7.02
C GLN A 47 1.58 -17.70 6.83
N GLU A 48 0.86 -17.13 7.80
CA GLU A 48 -0.60 -16.99 7.72
C GLU A 48 -1.01 -16.05 6.57
N LEU A 49 -0.34 -14.89 6.43
CA LEU A 49 -0.56 -13.95 5.32
C LEU A 49 -0.27 -14.59 3.97
N LYS A 50 0.87 -15.29 3.84
CA LYS A 50 1.23 -15.99 2.60
C LYS A 50 0.21 -17.08 2.25
N ALA A 51 -0.23 -17.86 3.25
CA ALA A 51 -1.22 -18.93 3.05
C ALA A 51 -2.61 -18.39 2.68
N ALA A 52 -3.05 -17.29 3.31
CA ALA A 52 -4.31 -16.65 2.99
C ALA A 52 -4.27 -16.01 1.58
N ALA A 53 -3.20 -15.27 1.28
CA ALA A 53 -2.98 -14.65 -0.03
C ALA A 53 -2.94 -15.69 -1.17
N ALA A 54 -2.33 -16.86 -0.92
CA ALA A 54 -2.29 -17.94 -1.90
C ALA A 54 -3.68 -18.56 -2.17
N LYS A 55 -4.65 -18.46 -1.27
CA LYS A 55 -6.00 -19.05 -1.47
C LYS A 55 -6.97 -18.09 -2.15
N ALA A 56 -6.79 -16.79 -1.97
CA ALA A 56 -7.71 -15.77 -2.47
C ALA A 56 -7.38 -15.32 -3.90
N LYS A 57 -8.42 -15.02 -4.70
CA LYS A 57 -8.26 -14.33 -5.99
C LYS A 57 -7.67 -12.94 -5.73
N ASN A 58 -6.60 -12.59 -6.42
CA ASN A 58 -5.84 -11.35 -6.20
C ASN A 58 -5.31 -11.18 -4.75
N GLY A 59 -5.25 -12.26 -3.96
CA GLY A 59 -4.88 -12.20 -2.54
C GLY A 59 -3.47 -11.68 -2.27
N GLY A 60 -2.58 -11.72 -3.28
CA GLY A 60 -1.24 -11.15 -3.19
C GLY A 60 -1.22 -9.68 -2.77
N PHE A 61 -2.24 -8.88 -3.11
CA PHE A 61 -2.31 -7.47 -2.69
C PHE A 61 -2.38 -7.26 -1.17
N GLY A 62 -2.72 -8.29 -0.38
CA GLY A 62 -2.71 -8.22 1.08
C GLY A 62 -1.65 -9.10 1.74
N VAL A 63 -0.66 -9.60 0.99
CA VAL A 63 0.38 -10.49 1.54
C VAL A 63 1.35 -9.77 2.49
N ALA A 64 1.45 -8.45 2.38
CA ALA A 64 2.26 -7.61 3.25
C ALA A 64 1.38 -6.88 4.28
N GLN A 65 1.69 -7.08 5.55
CA GLN A 65 1.28 -6.19 6.62
C GLN A 65 2.13 -4.92 6.58
N ARG A 66 1.45 -3.77 6.66
CA ARG A 66 2.07 -2.44 6.69
C ARG A 66 1.98 -1.84 8.08
N VAL A 67 3.11 -1.35 8.57
CA VAL A 67 3.28 -0.67 9.86
C VAL A 67 3.98 0.65 9.61
N ALA A 68 3.51 1.73 10.22
CA ALA A 68 4.13 3.05 10.12
C ALA A 68 4.68 3.49 11.47
N VAL A 69 5.82 4.18 11.41
CA VAL A 69 6.31 5.07 12.45
C VAL A 69 6.33 6.46 11.85
N THR A 70 5.48 7.36 12.34
CA THR A 70 5.36 8.69 11.75
C THR A 70 5.25 9.77 12.81
N GLU A 71 5.82 10.93 12.52
CA GLU A 71 5.65 12.13 13.32
C GLU A 71 4.29 12.77 13.02
N ALA A 72 3.60 13.19 14.08
CA ALA A 72 2.37 13.95 14.00
C ALA A 72 2.25 14.85 15.24
N LYS A 73 2.08 16.15 15.03
CA LYS A 73 1.97 17.17 16.10
C LYS A 73 3.14 17.08 17.11
N GLY A 74 4.37 16.87 16.63
CA GLY A 74 5.58 16.79 17.46
C GLY A 74 5.70 15.51 18.29
N LYS A 75 4.91 14.47 17.99
CA LYS A 75 4.97 13.15 18.64
C LYS A 75 5.07 12.05 17.60
N LEU A 76 5.78 10.98 17.92
CA LEU A 76 5.77 9.78 17.10
C LEU A 76 4.49 8.98 17.34
N GLN A 77 4.02 8.32 16.28
CA GLN A 77 2.92 7.37 16.30
C GLN A 77 3.40 6.07 15.66
N VAL A 78 3.18 4.95 16.33
CA VAL A 78 3.26 3.62 15.72
C VAL A 78 1.85 3.16 15.39
N SER A 79 1.57 2.90 14.12
CA SER A 79 0.26 2.43 13.68
C SER A 79 0.39 1.35 12.61
N TYR A 80 -0.64 0.52 12.45
CA TYR A 80 -0.66 -0.52 11.42
C TYR A 80 -2.02 -0.66 10.78
N VAL A 81 -2.05 -1.19 9.56
CA VAL A 81 -3.30 -1.52 8.87
C VAL A 81 -4.04 -2.57 9.70
N ASN A 82 -5.34 -2.39 9.92
CA ASN A 82 -6.14 -3.37 10.66
C ASN A 82 -6.21 -4.67 9.83
N PRO A 83 -5.65 -5.80 10.31
CA PRO A 83 -5.59 -7.04 9.53
C PRO A 83 -6.97 -7.62 9.22
N GLU A 84 -7.90 -7.58 10.16
CA GLU A 84 -9.28 -8.07 9.93
C GLU A 84 -9.97 -7.25 8.85
N TYR A 85 -9.88 -5.92 8.91
CA TYR A 85 -10.49 -5.04 7.93
C TYR A 85 -9.94 -5.28 6.51
N LEU A 86 -8.61 -5.27 6.36
CA LEU A 86 -7.99 -5.48 5.05
C LEU A 86 -8.20 -6.91 4.57
N GLY A 87 -8.12 -7.89 5.48
CA GLY A 87 -8.29 -9.29 5.18
C GLY A 87 -9.70 -9.61 4.68
N ILE A 88 -10.74 -9.06 5.30
CA ILE A 88 -12.11 -9.18 4.78
C ILE A 88 -12.22 -8.50 3.42
N ALA A 89 -11.71 -7.27 3.28
CA ALA A 89 -11.80 -6.51 2.04
C ALA A 89 -11.17 -7.21 0.84
N TYR A 90 -10.05 -7.90 1.08
CA TYR A 90 -9.27 -8.58 0.03
C TYR A 90 -9.58 -10.08 -0.06
N GLY A 91 -10.53 -10.59 0.74
CA GLY A 91 -10.93 -12.00 0.73
C GLY A 91 -9.91 -12.96 1.37
N LEU A 92 -9.02 -12.46 2.24
CA LEU A 92 -8.04 -13.24 3.01
C LEU A 92 -8.62 -13.85 4.30
N GLY A 93 -9.86 -13.50 4.67
CA GLY A 93 -10.45 -13.83 5.95
C GLY A 93 -10.03 -12.87 7.06
N LYS A 94 -10.30 -13.22 8.32
CA LYS A 94 -10.11 -12.31 9.47
C LYS A 94 -8.68 -12.16 9.96
N LEU A 95 -7.77 -13.05 9.55
CA LEU A 95 -6.36 -13.00 9.93
C LEU A 95 -6.16 -12.89 11.45
N GLU A 96 -6.82 -13.75 12.22
CA GLU A 96 -6.85 -13.68 13.69
C GLU A 96 -5.45 -13.88 14.30
N GLY A 97 -4.64 -14.78 13.73
CA GLY A 97 -3.28 -15.01 14.23
C GLY A 97 -2.35 -13.83 13.93
N VAL A 98 -2.47 -13.23 12.75
CA VAL A 98 -1.79 -11.96 12.40
C VAL A 98 -2.17 -10.85 13.37
N SER A 99 -3.46 -10.71 13.65
CA SER A 99 -3.98 -9.70 14.58
C SER A 99 -3.46 -9.89 16.00
N ALA A 100 -3.46 -11.13 16.51
CA ALA A 100 -2.91 -11.46 17.83
C ALA A 100 -1.40 -11.21 17.91
N ALA A 101 -0.65 -11.59 16.86
CA ALA A 101 0.79 -11.37 16.79
C ALA A 101 1.15 -9.88 16.78
N LEU A 102 0.44 -9.05 15.99
CA LEU A 102 0.61 -7.59 15.97
C LEU A 102 0.25 -6.94 17.29
N LYS A 103 -0.89 -7.32 17.89
CA LYS A 103 -1.30 -6.81 19.21
C LYS A 103 -0.24 -7.10 20.27
N THR A 104 0.39 -8.27 20.22
CA THR A 104 1.44 -8.66 21.17
C THR A 104 2.77 -7.97 20.88
N ALA A 105 3.10 -7.74 19.60
CA ALA A 105 4.34 -7.06 19.20
C ALA A 105 4.30 -5.55 19.45
N LEU A 106 3.20 -4.91 19.09
CA LEU A 106 3.10 -3.47 18.91
C LEU A 106 1.97 -2.84 19.72
N GLY A 107 1.22 -3.60 20.52
CA GLY A 107 0.05 -3.10 21.21
C GLY A 107 -1.16 -2.91 20.28
N ALA A 108 -2.31 -2.60 20.88
CA ALA A 108 -3.56 -2.30 20.17
C ALA A 108 -4.39 -1.31 20.99
N ASN A 109 -3.87 -0.10 21.14
CA ASN A 109 -4.42 0.94 22.02
C ASN A 109 -5.81 1.40 21.59
N LYS A 110 -6.01 1.59 20.28
CA LYS A 110 -7.32 1.90 19.70
C LYS A 110 -7.37 1.64 18.20
N THR A 111 -8.53 1.30 17.69
CA THR A 111 -8.83 1.34 16.26
C THR A 111 -9.16 2.77 15.83
N PHE A 112 -8.77 3.16 14.62
CA PHE A 112 -9.06 4.49 14.09
C PHE A 112 -9.16 4.50 12.56
N GLY A 113 -9.68 5.61 12.03
CA GLY A 113 -9.67 5.98 10.62
C GLY A 113 -11.05 6.24 10.02
N SER A 114 -12.07 5.50 10.45
CA SER A 114 -13.47 5.79 10.13
C SER A 114 -14.45 5.20 11.14
N LYS A 115 -15.75 5.47 10.96
CA LYS A 115 -16.84 4.80 11.71
C LYS A 115 -16.88 3.26 11.52
N GLY A 116 -16.14 2.71 10.57
CA GLY A 116 -16.09 1.28 10.26
C GLY A 116 -17.16 0.86 9.25
N ILE A 117 -16.85 -0.19 8.48
CA ILE A 117 -17.75 -0.80 7.50
C ILE A 117 -18.12 -2.20 8.02
N PRO A 118 -19.42 -2.58 8.05
CA PRO A 118 -19.83 -3.92 8.45
C PRO A 118 -19.16 -5.00 7.58
N ALA A 119 -18.78 -6.12 8.18
CA ALA A 119 -18.02 -7.17 7.51
C ALA A 119 -18.72 -7.70 6.26
N GLU A 120 -20.06 -7.77 6.29
CA GLU A 120 -20.91 -8.24 5.18
C GLU A 120 -20.86 -7.29 3.98
N LYS A 121 -20.49 -6.02 4.18
CA LYS A 121 -20.39 -4.99 3.13
C LYS A 121 -18.94 -4.71 2.72
N LEU A 122 -17.98 -5.37 3.35
CA LEU A 122 -16.57 -5.08 3.17
C LEU A 122 -15.91 -6.03 2.16
N GLY A 123 -16.47 -7.22 1.95
CA GLY A 123 -15.89 -8.26 1.11
C GLY A 123 -15.56 -7.82 -0.33
N PRO A 124 -14.71 -8.58 -1.05
CA PRO A 124 -14.14 -8.16 -2.33
C PRO A 124 -15.17 -7.92 -3.45
N GLY A 125 -16.33 -8.57 -3.39
CA GLY A 125 -17.46 -8.35 -4.32
C GLY A 125 -18.54 -7.42 -3.80
N GLU A 126 -18.39 -6.90 -2.58
CA GLU A 126 -19.42 -6.11 -1.88
C GLU A 126 -18.98 -4.65 -1.75
N TYR A 127 -17.74 -4.42 -1.34
CA TYR A 127 -17.25 -3.06 -1.15
C TYR A 127 -16.97 -2.36 -2.48
N HIS A 128 -17.68 -1.27 -2.71
CA HIS A 128 -17.34 -0.21 -3.65
C HIS A 128 -17.73 1.14 -3.02
N TYR A 129 -16.89 2.16 -3.16
CA TYR A 129 -17.09 3.44 -2.46
C TYR A 129 -18.38 4.18 -2.87
N GLY A 130 -18.83 3.97 -4.11
CA GLY A 130 -20.04 4.59 -4.64
C GLY A 130 -20.40 4.06 -6.02
N MET A 131 -21.47 4.58 -6.60
CA MET A 131 -21.91 4.20 -7.95
C MET A 131 -20.79 4.45 -8.97
N LEU A 132 -20.55 3.49 -9.88
CA LEU A 132 -19.47 3.51 -10.89
C LEU A 132 -18.03 3.43 -10.35
N MET A 133 -17.84 3.16 -9.04
CA MET A 133 -16.53 2.89 -8.48
C MET A 133 -16.13 1.42 -8.66
N PRO A 134 -14.83 1.13 -8.85
CA PRO A 134 -14.34 -0.24 -8.99
C PRO A 134 -14.57 -1.08 -7.73
N TYR A 135 -14.70 -2.39 -7.92
CA TYR A 135 -14.62 -3.41 -6.89
C TYR A 135 -13.17 -3.90 -6.72
N PHE A 136 -12.91 -4.77 -5.73
CA PHE A 136 -11.57 -5.33 -5.51
C PHE A 136 -11.04 -6.12 -6.72
N GLN A 137 -11.94 -6.78 -7.45
CA GLN A 137 -11.55 -7.61 -8.58
C GLN A 137 -11.23 -6.79 -9.84
N ASP A 138 -11.62 -5.52 -9.86
CA ASP A 138 -11.34 -4.59 -10.95
C ASP A 138 -9.90 -4.07 -10.84
N VAL A 139 -8.98 -4.81 -11.42
CA VAL A 139 -7.55 -4.48 -11.46
C VAL A 139 -7.19 -3.72 -12.73
N ASP A 140 -6.14 -2.91 -12.65
CA ASP A 140 -5.50 -2.36 -13.84
C ASP A 140 -4.50 -3.39 -14.37
N LEU A 141 -4.64 -3.75 -15.64
CA LEU A 141 -3.65 -4.53 -16.37
C LEU A 141 -2.58 -3.58 -16.89
N LEU A 142 -1.38 -3.67 -16.30
CA LEU A 142 -0.29 -2.76 -16.61
C LEU A 142 0.49 -3.23 -17.84
N ARG A 143 0.80 -4.54 -17.89
CA ARG A 143 1.57 -5.15 -18.98
C ARG A 143 1.40 -6.67 -18.99
N ASP A 144 1.45 -7.27 -20.18
CA ASP A 144 1.60 -8.70 -20.38
C ASP A 144 2.99 -9.03 -20.94
N TYR A 145 3.52 -10.17 -20.49
CA TYR A 145 4.75 -10.80 -20.96
C TYR A 145 4.49 -12.26 -21.33
N PRO A 146 5.39 -12.89 -22.12
CA PRO A 146 5.25 -14.29 -22.51
C PRO A 146 5.23 -15.26 -21.32
N ASP A 147 5.96 -14.95 -20.25
CA ASP A 147 6.11 -15.81 -19.09
C ASP A 147 6.39 -15.02 -17.81
N TYR A 148 6.25 -15.72 -16.67
CA TYR A 148 6.46 -15.18 -15.33
C TYR A 148 7.87 -14.65 -15.10
N LYS A 149 8.88 -15.38 -15.57
CA LYS A 149 10.27 -15.00 -15.39
C LYS A 149 10.57 -13.65 -16.04
N THR A 150 10.17 -13.49 -17.29
CA THR A 150 10.36 -12.26 -18.08
C THR A 150 9.64 -11.07 -17.44
N ALA A 151 8.41 -11.29 -16.94
CA ALA A 151 7.66 -10.26 -16.23
C ALA A 151 8.37 -9.81 -14.95
N VAL A 152 8.80 -10.75 -14.11
CA VAL A 152 9.53 -10.47 -12.87
C VAL A 152 10.85 -9.74 -13.15
N GLU A 153 11.67 -10.25 -14.06
CA GLU A 153 12.96 -9.64 -14.42
C GLU A 153 12.78 -8.21 -14.94
N THR A 154 11.72 -7.96 -15.71
CA THR A 154 11.43 -6.62 -16.22
C THR A 154 11.04 -5.65 -15.09
N VAL A 155 10.15 -6.07 -14.19
CA VAL A 155 9.77 -5.27 -13.01
C VAL A 155 10.99 -4.94 -12.17
N GLU A 156 11.82 -5.94 -11.84
CA GLU A 156 13.01 -5.74 -11.01
C GLU A 156 13.99 -4.75 -11.63
N LYS A 157 14.27 -4.92 -12.93
CA LYS A 157 15.13 -4.01 -13.69
C LYS A 157 14.61 -2.57 -13.65
N ASN A 158 13.32 -2.38 -13.92
CA ASN A 158 12.75 -1.03 -14.07
C ASN A 158 12.58 -0.33 -12.71
N LEU A 159 12.20 -1.05 -11.66
CA LEU A 159 12.16 -0.51 -10.31
C LEU A 159 13.56 -0.14 -9.82
N ALA A 160 14.59 -0.93 -10.15
CA ALA A 160 15.99 -0.59 -9.84
C ALA A 160 16.46 0.67 -10.58
N ALA A 161 15.90 0.93 -11.77
CA ALA A 161 16.16 2.14 -12.55
C ALA A 161 15.28 3.35 -12.13
N GLY A 162 14.40 3.21 -11.14
CA GLY A 162 13.49 4.27 -10.71
C GLY A 162 12.43 4.65 -11.76
N ALA A 163 12.07 3.73 -12.66
CA ALA A 163 11.12 3.99 -13.74
C ALA A 163 9.78 4.52 -13.18
N GLY A 164 9.24 5.58 -13.78
CA GLY A 164 8.02 6.22 -13.30
C GLY A 164 8.16 6.99 -11.98
N GLY A 165 9.40 7.33 -11.57
CA GLY A 165 9.63 8.04 -10.31
C GLY A 165 9.39 7.15 -9.09
N THR A 166 9.60 5.84 -9.26
CA THR A 166 9.29 4.82 -8.26
C THR A 166 10.51 4.38 -7.46
N VAL A 167 10.27 3.75 -6.32
CA VAL A 167 11.27 3.02 -5.54
C VAL A 167 10.74 1.63 -5.15
N ARG A 168 11.59 0.61 -5.25
CA ARG A 168 11.28 -0.73 -4.73
C ARG A 168 11.32 -0.71 -3.20
N VAL A 169 10.22 -1.09 -2.57
CA VAL A 169 10.13 -1.24 -1.10
C VAL A 169 10.34 -2.69 -0.70
N TYR A 170 9.64 -3.63 -1.34
CA TYR A 170 9.79 -5.06 -1.06
C TYR A 170 9.45 -5.91 -2.30
N ARG A 171 9.79 -7.20 -2.22
CA ARG A 171 9.23 -8.26 -3.05
C ARG A 171 8.82 -9.42 -2.15
N ILE A 172 7.64 -9.99 -2.38
CA ILE A 172 7.18 -11.22 -1.73
C ILE A 172 6.70 -12.19 -2.81
N ASP A 173 7.28 -13.39 -2.84
CA ASP A 173 6.81 -14.49 -3.69
C ASP A 173 5.79 -15.34 -2.91
N LEU A 174 4.69 -15.73 -3.55
CA LEU A 174 3.73 -16.66 -2.96
C LEU A 174 4.18 -18.10 -3.17
N PRO A 175 4.40 -18.89 -2.09
CA PRO A 175 4.88 -20.27 -2.21
C PRO A 175 3.97 -21.13 -3.09
N GLY A 176 4.57 -21.90 -4.00
CA GLY A 176 3.86 -22.81 -4.89
C GLY A 176 3.04 -22.14 -6.00
N LYS A 177 3.24 -20.85 -6.25
CA LYS A 177 2.57 -20.10 -7.32
C LYS A 177 3.55 -19.23 -8.10
N GLU A 178 3.26 -19.03 -9.38
CA GLU A 178 3.90 -18.00 -10.19
C GLU A 178 3.31 -16.62 -9.87
N VAL A 179 3.45 -16.19 -8.61
CA VAL A 179 2.97 -14.89 -8.13
C VAL A 179 4.07 -14.19 -7.33
N SER A 180 4.47 -13.02 -7.79
CA SER A 180 5.37 -12.08 -7.11
C SER A 180 4.63 -10.77 -6.84
N VAL A 181 4.69 -10.28 -5.60
CA VAL A 181 4.11 -8.99 -5.21
C VAL A 181 5.24 -8.02 -4.89
N PHE A 182 5.20 -6.84 -5.49
CA PHE A 182 6.18 -5.78 -5.28
C PHE A 182 5.52 -4.60 -4.60
N GLY A 183 6.09 -4.20 -3.46
CA GLY A 183 5.77 -2.92 -2.83
C GLY A 183 6.52 -1.79 -3.52
N VAL A 184 5.81 -0.77 -3.95
CA VAL A 184 6.35 0.34 -4.76
C VAL A 184 5.97 1.68 -4.13
N GLY A 185 6.98 2.45 -3.74
CA GLY A 185 6.80 3.85 -3.34
C GLY A 185 6.89 4.78 -4.54
N ILE A 186 6.23 5.93 -4.49
CA ILE A 186 6.17 6.93 -5.57
C ILE A 186 6.62 8.30 -5.05
N PRO A 187 7.93 8.51 -4.82
CA PRO A 187 8.43 9.78 -4.29
C PRO A 187 8.36 10.96 -5.28
N THR A 188 8.46 10.74 -6.59
CA THR A 188 8.61 11.84 -7.57
C THR A 188 7.54 11.89 -8.66
N GLY A 189 6.63 10.91 -8.71
CA GLY A 189 5.52 10.88 -9.67
C GLY A 189 5.98 10.62 -11.12
N ALA A 190 5.03 10.25 -11.97
CA ALA A 190 5.32 9.87 -13.36
C ALA A 190 4.86 10.89 -14.42
N ILE A 191 3.80 11.65 -14.15
CA ILE A 191 3.12 12.49 -15.16
C ILE A 191 3.88 13.78 -15.44
N ASP A 192 4.33 14.48 -14.40
CA ASP A 192 5.13 15.70 -14.57
C ASP A 192 6.63 15.37 -14.82
N GLY A 193 7.00 14.08 -14.74
CA GLY A 193 8.33 13.53 -14.96
C GLY A 193 9.11 13.24 -13.65
N PRO A 194 9.93 12.18 -13.59
CA PRO A 194 10.76 11.90 -12.42
C PRO A 194 11.69 13.09 -12.11
N GLY A 195 11.39 13.82 -11.03
CA GLY A 195 12.17 14.99 -10.59
C GLY A 195 11.69 16.35 -11.11
N LYS A 196 10.54 16.42 -11.78
CA LYS A 196 9.98 17.67 -12.33
C LYS A 196 8.65 18.12 -11.70
N GLY A 197 8.00 17.30 -10.88
CA GLY A 197 6.76 17.70 -10.22
C GLY A 197 6.49 16.96 -8.93
N ASP A 198 5.76 17.62 -8.04
CA ASP A 198 5.33 17.09 -6.75
C ASP A 198 3.98 16.35 -6.85
N LYS A 199 3.45 16.12 -8.06
CA LYS A 199 2.12 15.56 -8.29
C LYS A 199 2.07 14.04 -8.37
N ASP A 200 0.94 13.52 -7.93
CA ASP A 200 0.60 12.10 -7.86
C ASP A 200 1.64 11.29 -7.06
N THR A 201 2.32 11.97 -6.13
CA THR A 201 3.35 11.39 -5.26
C THR A 201 2.73 10.82 -3.99
N ASP A 202 3.46 9.91 -3.34
CA ASP A 202 3.13 9.43 -1.99
C ASP A 202 2.89 10.61 -1.04
N LYS A 203 3.75 11.64 -1.10
CA LYS A 203 3.65 12.80 -0.21
C LYS A 203 2.40 13.65 -0.50
N GLU A 204 2.17 14.04 -1.75
CA GLU A 204 1.03 14.92 -2.10
C GLU A 204 -0.30 14.27 -1.72
N ILE A 205 -0.46 12.99 -2.04
CA ILE A 205 -1.69 12.26 -1.70
C ILE A 205 -1.88 12.26 -0.19
N MET A 206 -0.84 11.94 0.57
CA MET A 206 -0.90 11.87 2.02
C MET A 206 -1.12 13.24 2.68
N ASP A 207 -0.55 14.33 2.14
CA ASP A 207 -0.81 15.69 2.62
C ASP A 207 -2.31 16.07 2.50
N ILE A 208 -3.01 15.53 1.49
CA ILE A 208 -4.43 15.78 1.28
C ILE A 208 -5.30 14.88 2.15
N VAL A 209 -5.13 13.55 2.07
CA VAL A 209 -6.09 12.60 2.67
C VAL A 209 -5.76 12.22 4.10
N ASP A 210 -4.49 12.31 4.51
CA ASP A 210 -4.02 11.91 5.85
C ASP A 210 -3.79 13.13 6.75
N TRP A 211 -4.82 13.96 6.92
CA TRP A 211 -4.77 15.25 7.64
C TRP A 211 -5.22 15.16 9.11
N GLN A 212 -5.80 14.03 9.51
CA GLN A 212 -6.31 13.84 10.87
C GLN A 212 -5.17 13.67 11.89
N GLU A 213 -5.51 13.75 13.18
CA GLU A 213 -4.53 13.61 14.27
C GLU A 213 -3.81 12.26 14.25
N LEU A 214 -4.55 11.17 14.02
CA LEU A 214 -3.98 9.84 13.91
C LEU A 214 -3.71 9.54 12.45
N ARG A 215 -2.45 9.23 12.13
CA ARG A 215 -1.99 9.13 10.76
C ARG A 215 -2.20 7.74 10.17
N HIS A 216 -2.65 7.73 8.92
CA HIS A 216 -2.89 6.57 8.07
C HIS A 216 -1.64 6.18 7.28
N THR A 217 -0.44 6.66 7.63
CA THR A 217 0.81 6.43 6.90
C THR A 217 1.10 4.97 6.51
N ALA A 218 0.60 4.00 7.28
CA ALA A 218 0.64 2.58 6.93
C ALA A 218 -0.21 2.20 5.67
N PHE A 219 -0.90 3.16 5.06
CA PHE A 219 -1.52 3.08 3.74
C PHE A 219 -0.50 2.79 2.63
N LEU A 220 0.71 3.30 2.79
CA LEU A 220 1.79 3.13 1.85
C LEU A 220 2.58 1.85 2.15
N PRO A 221 3.36 1.29 1.20
CA PRO A 221 3.49 1.70 -0.23
C PRO A 221 2.29 1.25 -1.08
N TYR A 222 2.32 1.47 -2.40
CA TYR A 222 1.42 0.81 -3.37
C TYR A 222 1.93 -0.58 -3.75
N GLU A 223 1.13 -1.36 -4.46
CA GLU A 223 1.48 -2.71 -4.90
C GLU A 223 1.26 -2.90 -6.40
N LEU A 224 2.23 -3.53 -7.05
CA LEU A 224 2.03 -4.24 -8.32
C LEU A 224 2.29 -5.73 -8.11
N MET A 225 1.57 -6.57 -8.85
CA MET A 225 1.63 -8.02 -8.72
C MET A 225 1.84 -8.65 -10.09
N VAL A 226 2.87 -9.48 -10.19
CA VAL A 226 3.10 -10.38 -11.33
C VAL A 226 2.39 -11.70 -11.03
N THR A 227 1.57 -12.17 -11.97
CA THR A 227 0.82 -13.44 -11.87
C THR A 227 0.87 -14.18 -13.21
N GLY A 228 1.64 -15.27 -13.28
CA GLY A 228 2.10 -15.81 -14.56
C GLY A 228 2.85 -14.71 -15.32
N GLY A 229 2.57 -14.50 -16.61
CA GLY A 229 3.13 -13.40 -17.39
C GLY A 229 2.44 -12.03 -17.24
N ARG A 230 1.39 -11.91 -16.42
CA ARG A 230 0.56 -10.70 -16.32
C ARG A 230 1.00 -9.82 -15.16
N ILE A 231 1.12 -8.52 -15.38
CA ILE A 231 1.40 -7.53 -14.33
C ILE A 231 0.16 -6.69 -14.09
N ILE A 232 -0.35 -6.74 -12.86
CA ILE A 232 -1.57 -6.05 -12.46
C ILE A 232 -1.37 -5.20 -11.20
N ALA A 233 -2.21 -4.18 -11.02
CA ALA A 233 -2.28 -3.39 -9.80
C ALA A 233 -3.73 -3.15 -9.37
N LEU A 234 -3.95 -2.88 -8.09
CA LEU A 234 -5.25 -2.39 -7.63
C LEU A 234 -5.51 -1.01 -8.21
N ARG A 235 -6.74 -0.79 -8.68
CA ARG A 235 -7.18 0.54 -9.10
C ARG A 235 -6.99 1.55 -7.97
N GLY A 236 -6.27 2.64 -8.24
CA GLY A 236 -5.99 3.68 -7.24
C GLY A 236 -7.26 4.21 -6.57
N ARG A 237 -8.36 4.34 -7.33
CA ARG A 237 -9.69 4.73 -6.83
C ARG A 237 -10.23 3.77 -5.75
N TYR A 238 -10.15 2.46 -5.98
CA TYR A 238 -10.56 1.45 -5.00
C TYR A 238 -9.67 1.53 -3.76
N ARG A 239 -8.36 1.51 -3.99
CA ARG A 239 -7.35 1.42 -2.93
C ARG A 239 -7.40 2.61 -1.98
N ILE A 240 -7.43 3.84 -2.51
CA ILE A 240 -7.49 5.05 -1.69
C ILE A 240 -8.82 5.08 -0.92
N ALA A 241 -9.95 4.82 -1.59
CA ALA A 241 -11.26 4.88 -0.95
C ALA A 241 -11.42 3.85 0.17
N LEU A 242 -10.92 2.61 -0.01
CA LEU A 242 -10.96 1.59 1.05
C LEU A 242 -10.19 2.01 2.30
N HIS A 243 -9.07 2.71 2.12
CA HIS A 243 -8.18 3.14 3.19
C HIS A 243 -8.56 4.51 3.80
N PHE A 244 -9.41 5.27 3.12
CA PHE A 244 -9.94 6.57 3.55
C PHE A 244 -11.44 6.68 3.24
N PRO A 245 -12.29 5.82 3.82
CA PRO A 245 -13.70 5.73 3.44
C PRO A 245 -14.54 6.93 3.88
N ASP A 246 -14.05 7.73 4.84
CA ASP A 246 -14.74 8.94 5.32
C ASP A 246 -14.30 10.21 4.58
N THR A 247 -13.39 10.11 3.60
CA THR A 247 -12.99 11.27 2.79
C THR A 247 -14.16 11.81 2.00
N THR A 248 -14.40 13.11 2.09
CA THR A 248 -15.48 13.79 1.35
C THR A 248 -15.08 14.02 -0.11
N MET A 249 -16.06 14.22 -1.00
CA MET A 249 -15.76 14.58 -2.39
C MET A 249 -15.15 15.98 -2.50
N THR A 250 -15.64 16.94 -1.72
CA THR A 250 -15.25 18.35 -1.76
C THR A 250 -14.52 18.76 -0.47
N GLY A 251 -13.87 19.92 -0.49
CA GLY A 251 -13.13 20.48 0.63
C GLY A 251 -11.61 20.45 0.46
N ALA A 252 -10.88 21.00 1.43
CA ALA A 252 -9.42 21.07 1.41
C ALA A 252 -8.76 19.69 1.47
N HIS A 253 -9.46 18.70 2.01
CA HIS A 253 -9.00 17.32 2.18
C HIS A 253 -9.86 16.31 1.42
N GLY A 254 -10.61 16.77 0.42
CA GLY A 254 -11.54 15.92 -0.34
C GLY A 254 -10.91 15.26 -1.57
N PHE A 255 -11.58 14.24 -2.11
CA PHE A 255 -11.13 13.51 -3.31
C PHE A 255 -10.93 14.40 -4.54
N THR A 256 -11.62 15.54 -4.65
CA THR A 256 -11.42 16.50 -5.75
C THR A 256 -10.00 17.08 -5.80
N LYS A 257 -9.25 17.04 -4.70
CA LYS A 257 -7.85 17.52 -4.63
C LYS A 257 -6.83 16.50 -5.15
N ILE A 258 -7.20 15.23 -5.26
CA ILE A 258 -6.34 14.13 -5.72
C ILE A 258 -6.97 13.39 -6.91
N THR A 259 -7.69 14.11 -7.78
CA THR A 259 -8.38 13.50 -8.93
C THR A 259 -7.44 12.90 -9.95
N THR A 260 -6.21 13.44 -10.05
CA THR A 260 -5.15 12.93 -10.92
C THR A 260 -4.45 11.71 -10.33
N ALA A 261 -4.43 11.58 -9.00
CA ALA A 261 -3.64 10.56 -8.32
C ALA A 261 -3.91 9.13 -8.79
N PRO A 262 -5.17 8.65 -8.95
CA PRO A 262 -5.41 7.32 -9.47
C PRO A 262 -4.78 7.06 -10.84
N PHE A 263 -4.79 8.06 -11.73
CA PHE A 263 -4.16 7.94 -13.04
C PHE A 263 -2.63 8.03 -12.93
N GLY A 264 -2.09 8.97 -12.16
CA GLY A 264 -0.64 9.09 -11.96
C GLY A 264 -0.01 7.85 -11.32
N ILE A 265 -0.67 7.24 -10.34
CA ILE A 265 -0.25 5.96 -9.75
C ILE A 265 -0.20 4.87 -10.81
N MET A 266 -1.25 4.74 -11.63
CA MET A 266 -1.29 3.75 -12.71
C MET A 266 -0.14 3.96 -13.70
N VAL A 267 0.13 5.21 -14.11
CA VAL A 267 1.24 5.54 -15.03
C VAL A 267 2.60 5.21 -14.42
N ALA A 268 2.81 5.49 -13.13
CA ALA A 268 4.04 5.14 -12.43
C ALA A 268 4.27 3.62 -12.40
N LEU A 269 3.23 2.86 -12.08
CA LEU A 269 3.29 1.39 -12.04
C LEU A 269 3.40 0.78 -13.45
N GLU A 270 2.79 1.38 -14.46
CA GLU A 270 2.98 1.03 -15.88
C GLU A 270 4.44 1.16 -16.30
N ALA A 271 5.09 2.28 -15.96
CA ALA A 271 6.51 2.47 -16.25
C ALA A 271 7.39 1.43 -15.54
N ALA A 272 7.10 1.12 -14.27
CA ALA A 272 7.75 0.02 -13.55
C ALA A 272 7.50 -1.35 -14.21
N SER A 273 6.32 -1.58 -14.77
CA SER A 273 5.98 -2.79 -15.51
C SER A 273 6.60 -2.88 -16.91
N GLY A 274 7.27 -1.81 -17.38
CA GLY A 274 7.88 -1.75 -18.72
C GLY A 274 6.95 -1.24 -19.82
N PHE A 275 5.74 -0.77 -19.48
CA PHE A 275 4.86 -0.07 -20.41
C PHE A 275 5.32 1.38 -20.58
N LYS A 276 5.45 1.81 -21.83
CA LYS A 276 5.75 3.20 -22.19
C LYS A 276 4.48 3.84 -22.70
N ARG A 277 3.86 4.66 -21.86
CA ARG A 277 2.71 5.47 -22.24
C ARG A 277 3.19 6.70 -23.03
N ASP A 278 2.48 7.01 -24.10
CA ASP A 278 2.62 8.31 -24.75
C ASP A 278 1.86 9.34 -23.91
N LEU A 279 2.61 10.12 -23.12
CA LEU A 279 2.04 11.15 -22.26
C LEU A 279 2.06 12.48 -23.02
N PRO A 280 0.95 13.23 -23.06
CA PRO A 280 0.97 14.56 -23.64
C PRO A 280 1.99 15.41 -22.89
N THR A 281 2.95 16.00 -23.59
CA THR A 281 3.81 17.04 -23.03
C THR A 281 2.88 18.15 -22.56
N ARG A 282 2.79 18.39 -21.24
CA ARG A 282 2.15 19.61 -20.73
C ARG A 282 2.99 20.78 -21.26
N ASN A 283 2.45 21.48 -22.26
CA ASN A 283 2.88 22.84 -22.51
C ASN A 283 2.50 23.67 -21.28
N GLU A 284 3.46 24.50 -20.86
CA GLU A 284 3.48 25.34 -19.66
C GLU A 284 2.17 26.12 -19.41
#